data_AF-A0A926A1M5-F1
#
_entry.id   AF-A0A926A1M5-F1
#
_cell.length_a   1.000
_cell.length_b   1.000
_cell.length_c   1.000
_cell.angle_alpha   90.00
_cell.angle_beta   90.00
_cell.angle_gamma   90.00
#
_symmetry.space_group_name_H-M   'P 1'
#
loop_
_entity.id
_entity.type
_entity.pdbx_description
1 polymer ?
#
loop_
_entity_poly.entity_id
_entity_poly.type
_entity_poly.pdbx_seq_one_letter_code
_entity_poly.pdbx_strand_id
1 'polypeptide(L)'
;MTFRGILSGLAKSIVGESLPADESPPEEAFVVRGVNVVVINTRPDIATATVVERLDEALGLIEQYQPWRLKHLQRDLREIRVERFACRGAFMPDQRTCITELTFLARRDIEAGPVASSILHEGVHARIHAMGVSPIDRDRAREECICRRAELAFGQALPEELGAPVIERALESLGLQDEEVAPVIDWDEAQRRQDAVDRGAA
;
A
#
# COMPACT_ATOMS: atom_id res chain seq x y z
N MET A 1 5.75 45.42 -52.70
CA MET A 1 4.30 45.26 -52.55
C MET A 1 4.04 44.96 -51.09
N THR A 2 3.54 45.94 -50.35
CA THR A 2 3.46 45.93 -48.88
C THR A 2 2.05 46.36 -48.52
N PHE A 3 1.27 45.49 -47.88
CA PHE A 3 -0.14 45.73 -47.53
C PHE A 3 -0.32 45.73 -45.99
N ARG A 4 -0.45 46.96 -45.45
CA ARG A 4 -1.58 47.52 -44.66
C ARG A 4 -2.13 46.81 -43.40
N GLY A 5 -2.29 47.63 -42.34
CA GLY A 5 -3.27 47.54 -41.21
C GLY A 5 -2.59 47.74 -39.85
N ILE A 6 -2.66 48.84 -39.07
CA ILE A 6 -3.69 49.80 -38.58
C ILE A 6 -4.60 49.26 -37.45
N LEU A 7 -4.49 49.94 -36.27
CA LEU A 7 -5.37 50.08 -35.07
C LEU A 7 -5.43 48.89 -34.09
N SER A 8 -4.96 49.02 -32.84
CA SER A 8 -5.48 49.78 -31.67
C SER A 8 -6.60 49.05 -30.91
N GLY A 9 -6.35 48.77 -29.62
CA GLY A 9 -7.39 48.87 -28.59
C GLY A 9 -7.51 47.73 -27.58
N LEU A 10 -7.54 48.14 -26.31
CA LEU A 10 -8.14 47.51 -25.13
C LEU A 10 -7.34 46.45 -24.36
N ALA A 11 -6.71 46.98 -23.31
CA ALA A 11 -6.57 46.31 -22.03
C ALA A 11 -7.90 45.71 -21.55
N LYS A 12 -7.87 44.44 -21.16
CA LYS A 12 -8.69 43.91 -20.06
C LYS A 12 -7.81 43.00 -19.21
N SER A 13 -7.61 43.41 -17.96
CA SER A 13 -7.16 42.55 -16.88
C SER A 13 -7.96 41.25 -16.91
N ILE A 14 -7.26 40.14 -17.07
CA ILE A 14 -7.77 38.86 -16.62
C ILE A 14 -7.24 38.76 -15.19
N VAL A 15 -8.14 39.00 -14.23
CA VAL A 15 -7.93 38.63 -12.83
C VAL A 15 -7.57 37.15 -12.86
N GLY A 16 -6.34 36.84 -12.44
CA GLY A 16 -5.93 35.46 -12.23
C GLY A 16 -6.81 34.89 -11.14
N GLU A 17 -7.82 34.10 -11.52
CA GLU A 17 -8.39 33.10 -10.64
C GLU A 17 -7.21 32.25 -10.15
N SER A 18 -6.94 32.31 -8.85
CA SER A 18 -6.06 31.32 -8.24
C SER A 18 -6.68 29.96 -8.54
N LEU A 19 -5.90 29.08 -9.17
CA LEU A 19 -6.23 27.66 -9.20
C LEU A 19 -6.62 27.26 -7.77
N PRO A 20 -7.72 26.52 -7.58
CA PRO A 20 -8.08 26.05 -6.25
C PRO A 20 -6.86 25.39 -5.63
N ALA A 21 -6.58 25.72 -4.37
CA ALA A 21 -5.54 25.04 -3.61
C ALA A 21 -5.75 23.55 -3.79
N ASP A 22 -4.66 22.81 -4.04
CA ASP A 22 -4.70 21.36 -4.14
C ASP A 22 -5.32 20.81 -2.85
N GLU A 23 -6.62 20.47 -2.90
CA GLU A 23 -7.41 19.92 -1.79
C GLU A 23 -7.01 18.46 -1.50
N SER A 24 -5.89 18.00 -2.06
CA SER A 24 -5.31 16.71 -1.74
C SER A 24 -4.99 16.65 -0.24
N PRO A 25 -5.38 15.57 0.44
CA PRO A 25 -5.12 15.40 1.87
C PRO A 25 -3.61 15.51 2.14
N PRO A 26 -3.21 16.14 3.25
CA PRO A 26 -1.79 16.39 3.53
C PRO A 26 -1.04 15.07 3.68
N GLU A 27 0.12 14.97 3.02
CA GLU A 27 1.04 13.85 3.19
C GLU A 27 1.91 14.09 4.44
N GLU A 28 1.93 13.12 5.35
CA GLU A 28 2.79 13.15 6.53
C GLU A 28 3.89 12.07 6.40
N ALA A 29 5.17 12.48 6.51
CA ALA A 29 6.31 11.59 6.34
C ALA A 29 6.93 11.19 7.68
N PHE A 30 7.26 9.90 7.82
CA PHE A 30 7.84 9.29 9.01
C PHE A 30 8.98 8.33 8.63
N VAL A 31 9.77 7.94 9.63
CA VAL A 31 10.68 6.79 9.53
C VAL A 31 10.33 5.84 10.67
N VAL A 32 9.85 4.63 10.33
CA VAL A 32 9.43 3.61 11.29
C VAL A 32 10.32 2.39 11.13
N ARG A 33 11.06 2.04 12.18
CA ARG A 33 12.03 0.93 12.19
C ARG A 33 12.96 0.91 10.95
N GLY A 34 13.41 2.10 10.54
CA GLY A 34 14.32 2.29 9.39
C GLY A 34 13.66 2.20 8.00
N VAL A 35 12.34 2.11 7.93
CA VAL A 35 11.58 2.16 6.66
C VAL A 35 10.98 3.57 6.52
N ASN A 36 11.11 4.19 5.35
CA ASN A 36 10.42 5.45 5.05
C ASN A 36 8.92 5.19 4.95
N VAL A 37 8.11 6.03 5.59
CA VAL A 37 6.66 5.91 5.60
C VAL A 37 6.03 7.23 5.19
N VAL A 38 5.05 7.18 4.29
CA VAL A 38 4.20 8.32 3.94
C VAL A 38 2.76 7.96 4.30
N VAL A 39 2.09 8.81 5.07
CA VAL A 39 0.67 8.63 5.42
C VAL A 39 -0.15 9.68 4.70
N ILE A 40 -1.12 9.24 3.91
CA ILE A 40 -2.14 10.06 3.27
C ILE A 40 -3.46 9.76 3.96
N ASN A 41 -3.76 10.53 5.01
CA ASN A 41 -4.89 10.25 5.87
C ASN A 41 -6.17 10.95 5.38
N THR A 42 -7.05 10.19 4.74
CA THR A 42 -8.36 10.69 4.28
C THR A 42 -9.49 10.44 5.27
N ARG A 43 -9.20 9.89 6.46
CA ARG A 43 -10.17 9.48 7.47
C ARG A 43 -10.01 10.30 8.76
N PRO A 44 -10.82 11.37 8.95
CA PRO A 44 -10.65 12.27 10.09
C PRO A 44 -10.97 11.62 11.45
N ASP A 45 -11.70 10.51 11.45
CA ASP A 45 -11.99 9.69 12.63
C ASP A 45 -10.80 8.81 13.08
N ILE A 46 -9.75 8.72 12.26
CA ILE A 46 -8.54 7.95 12.55
C ILE A 46 -7.36 8.92 12.69
N ALA A 47 -6.78 9.02 13.89
CA ALA A 47 -5.60 9.84 14.09
C ALA A 47 -4.36 9.24 13.40
N THR A 48 -3.58 10.05 12.69
CA THR A 48 -2.33 9.62 12.03
C THR A 48 -1.35 8.97 13.02
N ALA A 49 -1.28 9.47 14.26
CA ALA A 49 -0.45 8.87 15.31
C ALA A 49 -0.81 7.40 15.57
N THR A 50 -2.10 7.07 15.64
CA THR A 50 -2.59 5.69 15.81
C THR A 50 -2.15 4.80 14.64
N VAL A 51 -2.18 5.33 13.41
CA VAL A 51 -1.75 4.62 12.20
C VAL A 51 -0.25 4.29 12.28
N VAL A 52 0.58 5.25 12.66
CA VAL A 52 2.03 5.08 12.78
C VAL A 52 2.37 4.10 13.90
N GLU A 53 1.69 4.16 15.05
CA GLU A 53 1.85 3.19 16.14
C GLU A 53 1.50 1.77 15.69
N ARG A 54 0.38 1.59 14.97
CA ARG A 54 -0.01 0.28 14.42
C ARG A 54 1.00 -0.26 13.43
N LEU A 55 1.56 0.60 12.60
CA LEU A 55 2.62 0.21 11.66
C LEU A 55 3.89 -0.21 12.41
N ASP A 56 4.27 0.51 13.47
CA ASP A 56 5.41 0.15 14.30
C ASP A 56 5.21 -1.20 14.99
N GLU A 57 4.03 -1.48 15.54
CA GLU A 57 3.68 -2.78 16.13
C GLU A 57 3.85 -3.91 15.09
N ALA A 58 3.32 -3.72 13.88
CA ALA A 58 3.39 -4.71 12.81
C ALA A 58 4.83 -4.95 12.32
N LEU A 59 5.60 -3.88 12.06
CA LEU A 59 7.00 -3.99 11.67
C LEU A 59 7.85 -4.57 12.81
N GLY A 60 7.49 -4.33 14.07
CA GLY A 60 8.12 -4.92 15.25
C GLY A 60 7.97 -6.43 15.31
N LEU A 61 6.81 -6.97 14.92
CA LEU A 61 6.65 -8.43 14.78
C LEU A 61 7.56 -9.01 13.70
N ILE A 62 7.68 -8.33 12.55
CA ILE A 62 8.58 -8.78 11.48
C ILE A 62 10.03 -8.75 11.97
N GLU A 63 10.44 -7.67 12.66
CA GLU A 63 11.77 -7.53 13.23
C GLU A 63 12.11 -8.65 14.22
N GLN A 64 11.19 -8.93 15.14
CA GLN A 64 11.41 -9.89 16.21
C GLN A 64 11.52 -11.32 15.70
N TYR A 65 10.61 -11.73 14.82
CA TYR A 65 10.47 -13.15 14.44
C TYR A 65 11.17 -13.49 13.12
N GLN A 66 11.33 -12.52 12.21
CA GLN A 66 12.00 -12.72 10.92
C GLN A 66 12.81 -11.47 10.50
N PRO A 67 13.86 -11.09 11.26
CA PRO A 67 14.58 -9.83 11.08
C PRO A 67 15.19 -9.63 9.68
N TRP A 68 15.54 -10.72 8.99
CA TRP A 68 16.03 -10.64 7.60
C TRP A 68 14.98 -10.10 6.63
N ARG A 69 13.69 -10.31 6.91
CA ARG A 69 12.60 -9.76 6.09
C ARG A 69 12.42 -8.27 6.33
N LEU A 70 12.58 -7.78 7.56
CA LEU A 70 12.62 -6.32 7.79
C LEU A 70 13.79 -5.68 7.04
N LYS A 71 14.98 -6.32 7.06
CA LYS A 71 16.12 -5.85 6.25
C LYS A 71 15.83 -5.85 4.76
N HIS A 72 15.08 -6.81 4.25
CA HIS A 72 14.62 -6.80 2.86
C HIS A 72 13.65 -5.64 2.59
N LEU A 73 12.66 -5.39 3.47
CA LEU A 73 11.77 -4.24 3.34
C LEU A 73 12.56 -2.93 3.26
N GLN A 74 13.51 -2.71 4.19
CA GLN A 74 14.38 -1.53 4.23
C GLN A 74 15.22 -1.35 2.96
N ARG A 75 15.68 -2.45 2.34
CA ARG A 75 16.54 -2.41 1.14
C ARG A 75 15.74 -2.31 -0.15
N ASP A 76 14.66 -3.08 -0.24
CA ASP A 76 13.95 -3.39 -1.49
C ASP A 76 12.80 -2.40 -1.73
N LEU A 77 12.23 -1.81 -0.69
CA LEU A 77 11.26 -0.71 -0.80
C LEU A 77 11.95 0.66 -0.82
N ARG A 78 11.34 1.61 -1.51
CA ARG A 78 11.60 3.04 -1.34
C ARG A 78 10.86 3.57 -0.10
N GLU A 79 9.59 3.19 0.03
CA GLU A 79 8.69 3.61 1.11
C GLU A 79 7.54 2.62 1.32
N ILE A 80 6.93 2.69 2.49
CA ILE A 80 5.57 2.21 2.74
C ILE A 80 4.63 3.43 2.65
N ARG A 81 3.63 3.37 1.78
CA ARG A 81 2.58 4.38 1.71
C ARG A 81 1.33 3.85 2.40
N VAL A 82 0.82 4.59 3.38
CA VAL A 82 -0.44 4.28 4.06
C VAL A 82 -1.51 5.21 3.53
N GLU A 83 -2.51 4.64 2.86
CA GLU A 83 -3.61 5.39 2.25
C GLU A 83 -4.87 4.51 2.14
N ARG A 84 -6.01 5.10 1.78
CA ARG A 84 -7.18 4.30 1.39
C ARG A 84 -6.89 3.61 0.08
N PHE A 85 -7.11 2.30 0.06
CA PHE A 85 -6.83 1.48 -1.09
C PHE A 85 -7.81 0.32 -1.16
N ALA A 86 -8.01 -0.25 -2.35
CA ALA A 86 -9.03 -1.27 -2.57
C ALA A 86 -8.73 -2.64 -1.92
N CYS A 87 -7.49 -2.88 -1.52
CA CYS A 87 -7.05 -4.11 -0.88
C CYS A 87 -6.09 -3.81 0.28
N ARG A 88 -5.87 -4.80 1.16
CA ARG A 88 -5.10 -4.64 2.41
C ARG A 88 -3.67 -4.15 2.21
N GLY A 89 -3.07 -4.53 1.08
CA GLY A 89 -1.76 -4.05 0.65
C GLY A 89 -1.57 -4.30 -0.83
N ALA A 90 -0.61 -3.57 -1.42
CA ALA A 90 -0.19 -3.76 -2.80
C ALA A 90 1.24 -3.25 -3.00
N PHE A 91 2.08 -4.02 -3.70
CA PHE A 91 3.39 -3.56 -4.14
C PHE A 91 3.33 -2.93 -5.52
N MET A 92 3.84 -1.70 -5.64
CA MET A 92 3.97 -0.94 -6.89
C MET A 92 5.42 -1.00 -7.39
N PRO A 93 5.74 -1.82 -8.42
CA PRO A 93 7.11 -2.08 -8.84
C PRO A 93 7.88 -0.83 -9.28
N ASP A 94 7.25 0.02 -10.10
CA ASP A 94 7.89 1.21 -10.68
C ASP A 94 8.30 2.24 -9.62
N GLN A 95 7.51 2.33 -8.53
CA GLN A 95 7.77 3.24 -7.43
C GLN A 95 8.58 2.59 -6.30
N ARG A 96 8.68 1.26 -6.31
CA ARG A 96 9.15 0.42 -5.20
C ARG A 96 8.41 0.75 -3.90
N THR A 97 7.10 0.98 -4.02
CA THR A 97 6.24 1.39 -2.91
C THR A 97 5.39 0.23 -2.47
N CYS A 98 5.34 -0.01 -1.15
CA CYS A 98 4.37 -0.91 -0.55
C CYS A 98 3.19 -0.06 -0.04
N ILE A 99 2.03 -0.22 -0.66
CA ILE A 99 0.79 0.38 -0.16
C ILE A 99 0.26 -0.50 0.97
N THR A 100 -0.17 0.11 2.06
CA THR A 100 -0.88 -0.53 3.17
C THR A 100 -2.17 0.21 3.44
N GLU A 101 -3.30 -0.51 3.44
CA GLU A 101 -4.62 0.13 3.53
C GLU A 101 -4.85 0.73 4.92
N LEU A 102 -5.21 2.00 4.94
CA LEU A 102 -5.27 2.82 6.15
C LEU A 102 -6.27 2.29 7.18
N THR A 103 -7.49 1.92 6.77
CA THR A 103 -8.49 1.45 7.74
C THR A 103 -8.17 0.08 8.29
N PHE A 104 -7.65 -0.82 7.47
CA PHE A 104 -7.17 -2.13 7.85
C PHE A 104 -6.01 -2.04 8.83
N LEU A 105 -5.04 -1.17 8.58
CA LEU A 105 -3.92 -0.92 9.49
C LEU A 105 -4.40 -0.37 10.85
N ALA A 106 -5.35 0.57 10.82
CA ALA A 106 -5.88 1.24 12.00
C ALA A 106 -6.79 0.37 12.88
N ARG A 107 -7.27 -0.79 12.38
CA ARG A 107 -8.13 -1.70 13.15
C ARG A 107 -7.45 -2.19 14.42
N ARG A 108 -8.19 -2.08 15.53
CA ARG A 108 -7.81 -2.55 16.88
C ARG A 108 -8.60 -3.80 17.31
N ASP A 109 -9.60 -4.20 16.54
CA ASP A 109 -10.33 -5.45 16.72
C ASP A 109 -9.60 -6.67 16.13
N ILE A 110 -8.44 -6.43 15.49
CA ILE A 110 -7.52 -7.47 15.02
C ILE A 110 -6.14 -7.26 15.62
N GLU A 111 -5.45 -8.36 15.85
CA GLU A 111 -4.06 -8.35 16.28
C GLU A 111 -3.12 -7.79 15.21
N ALA A 112 -1.88 -7.47 15.58
CA ALA A 112 -0.87 -6.96 14.64
C ALA A 112 -0.38 -8.02 13.63
N GLY A 113 -0.58 -9.32 13.92
CA GLY A 113 -0.12 -10.43 13.08
C GLY A 113 -0.61 -10.37 11.62
N PRO A 114 -1.92 -10.27 11.36
CA PRO A 114 -2.47 -10.11 10.00
C PRO A 114 -1.93 -8.89 9.25
N VAL A 115 -1.74 -7.76 9.93
CA VAL A 115 -1.17 -6.54 9.35
C VAL A 115 0.29 -6.77 8.96
N ALA A 116 1.10 -7.28 9.88
CA ALA A 116 2.51 -7.63 9.64
C ALA A 116 2.65 -8.62 8.49
N SER A 117 1.79 -9.63 8.43
CA SER A 117 1.76 -10.63 7.34
C SER A 117 1.46 -9.98 5.98
N SER A 118 0.59 -8.97 5.93
CA SER A 118 0.24 -8.28 4.69
C SER A 118 1.38 -7.39 4.20
N ILE A 119 2.06 -6.67 5.09
CA ILE A 119 3.27 -5.90 4.74
C ILE A 119 4.40 -6.84 4.28
N LEU A 120 4.57 -7.96 4.98
CA LEU A 120 5.56 -8.98 4.62
C LEU A 120 5.30 -9.57 3.23
N HIS A 121 4.03 -9.80 2.89
CA HIS A 121 3.60 -10.26 1.56
C HIS A 121 4.08 -9.31 0.47
N GLU A 122 3.77 -8.02 0.59
CA GLU A 122 4.24 -7.00 -0.36
C GLU A 122 5.77 -6.90 -0.37
N GLY A 123 6.43 -7.12 0.77
CA GLY A 123 7.88 -7.23 0.85
C GLY A 123 8.47 -8.39 0.05
N VAL A 124 7.74 -9.50 -0.12
CA VAL A 124 8.16 -10.62 -0.97
C VAL A 124 8.06 -10.24 -2.44
N HIS A 125 6.99 -9.58 -2.87
CA HIS A 125 6.90 -9.00 -4.22
C HIS A 125 8.06 -8.05 -4.51
N ALA A 126 8.36 -7.17 -3.56
CA ALA A 126 9.50 -6.25 -3.66
C ALA A 126 10.84 -6.99 -3.78
N ARG A 127 11.02 -8.08 -3.01
CA ARG A 127 12.23 -8.89 -3.07
C ARG A 127 12.40 -9.59 -4.42
N ILE A 128 11.33 -10.18 -4.94
CA ILE A 128 11.31 -10.85 -6.24
C ILE A 128 11.61 -9.83 -7.35
N HIS A 129 11.03 -8.64 -7.26
CA HIS A 129 11.33 -7.53 -8.15
C HIS A 129 12.80 -7.10 -8.11
N ALA A 130 13.37 -6.92 -6.90
CA ALA A 130 14.77 -6.56 -6.73
C ALA A 130 15.74 -7.64 -7.25
N MET A 131 15.30 -8.89 -7.40
CA MET A 131 16.07 -9.98 -7.99
C MET A 131 16.06 -9.99 -9.53
N GLY A 132 15.37 -9.04 -10.17
CA GLY A 132 15.37 -8.86 -11.62
C GLY A 132 14.38 -9.76 -12.38
N VAL A 133 13.38 -10.33 -11.70
CA VAL A 133 12.32 -11.10 -12.37
C VAL A 133 11.39 -10.13 -13.11
N SER A 134 11.54 -10.12 -14.44
CA SER A 134 10.78 -9.29 -15.40
C SER A 134 9.27 -9.47 -15.23
N PRO A 135 8.48 -8.38 -15.10
CA PRO A 135 7.01 -8.46 -14.97
C PRO A 135 6.30 -9.16 -16.13
N ILE A 136 6.87 -9.13 -17.34
CA ILE A 136 6.29 -9.77 -18.53
C ILE A 136 6.41 -11.30 -18.46
N ASP A 137 7.43 -11.78 -17.75
CA ASP A 137 7.75 -13.21 -17.61
C ASP A 137 7.25 -13.77 -16.26
N ARG A 138 6.50 -12.97 -15.48
CA ARG A 138 5.97 -13.37 -14.17
C ARG A 138 4.76 -14.27 -14.34
N ASP A 139 4.97 -15.53 -14.00
CA ASP A 139 3.90 -16.40 -13.52
C ASP A 139 3.40 -15.84 -12.16
N ARG A 140 2.30 -15.09 -12.22
CA ARG A 140 1.72 -14.42 -11.05
C ARG A 140 1.25 -15.43 -10.00
N ALA A 141 0.63 -16.53 -10.42
CA ALA A 141 0.17 -17.57 -9.51
C ALA A 141 1.34 -18.18 -8.72
N ARG A 142 2.46 -18.44 -9.40
CA ARG A 142 3.68 -18.91 -8.74
C ARG A 142 4.28 -17.88 -7.78
N GLU A 143 4.30 -16.61 -8.16
CA GLU A 143 4.77 -15.52 -7.30
C GLU A 143 3.92 -15.40 -6.04
N GLU A 144 2.60 -15.36 -6.19
CA GLU A 144 1.64 -15.35 -5.09
C GLU A 144 1.80 -16.57 -4.19
N CYS A 145 2.00 -17.78 -4.73
CA CYS A 145 2.29 -18.97 -3.95
C CYS A 145 3.56 -18.82 -3.08
N ILE A 146 4.59 -18.15 -3.60
CA ILE A 146 5.80 -17.84 -2.82
C ILE A 146 5.47 -16.86 -1.69
N CYS A 147 4.67 -15.82 -1.97
CA CYS A 147 4.18 -14.88 -0.98
C CYS A 147 3.35 -15.58 0.11
N ARG A 148 2.39 -16.44 -0.24
CA ARG A 148 1.58 -17.20 0.72
C ARG A 148 2.40 -18.18 1.57
N ARG A 149 3.38 -18.87 0.98
CA ARG A 149 4.32 -19.71 1.75
C ARG A 149 5.16 -18.88 2.72
N ALA A 150 5.54 -17.66 2.34
CA ALA A 150 6.23 -16.74 3.24
C ALA A 150 5.34 -16.28 4.39
N GLU A 151 4.06 -15.98 4.13
CA GLU A 151 3.06 -15.69 5.17
C GLU A 151 2.88 -16.88 6.12
N LEU A 152 2.73 -18.10 5.61
CA LEU A 152 2.59 -19.31 6.42
C LEU A 152 3.80 -19.51 7.34
N ALA A 153 5.01 -19.40 6.80
CA ALA A 153 6.24 -19.52 7.57
C ALA A 153 6.38 -18.40 8.62
N PHE A 154 5.87 -17.20 8.35
CA PHE A 154 5.81 -16.12 9.32
C PHE A 154 4.80 -16.41 10.43
N GLY A 155 3.57 -16.79 10.08
CA GLY A 155 2.53 -17.15 11.05
C GLY A 155 2.97 -18.27 11.99
N GLN A 156 3.65 -19.29 11.47
CA GLN A 156 4.21 -20.40 12.27
C GLN A 156 5.34 -19.98 13.23
N ALA A 157 5.99 -18.84 12.98
CA ALA A 157 7.05 -18.32 13.84
C ALA A 157 6.50 -17.42 14.97
N LEU A 158 5.26 -16.93 14.83
CA LEU A 158 4.60 -16.09 15.82
C LEU A 158 4.03 -16.91 16.99
N PRO A 159 3.79 -16.28 18.15
CA PRO A 159 2.89 -16.82 19.18
C PRO A 159 1.53 -17.16 18.58
N GLU A 160 0.87 -18.18 19.12
CA GLU A 160 -0.35 -18.76 18.55
C GLU A 160 -1.44 -17.71 18.33
N GLU A 161 -1.64 -16.80 19.27
CA GLU A 161 -2.69 -15.77 19.23
C GLU A 161 -2.46 -14.77 18.08
N LEU A 162 -1.19 -14.51 17.74
CA LEU A 162 -0.80 -13.63 16.64
C LEU A 162 -0.70 -14.38 15.30
N GLY A 163 -0.31 -15.65 15.36
CA GLY A 163 0.03 -16.49 14.21
C GLY A 163 -1.15 -17.24 13.60
N ALA A 164 -2.09 -17.73 14.41
CA ALA A 164 -3.23 -18.53 13.96
C ALA A 164 -4.01 -17.89 12.79
N PRO A 165 -4.45 -16.61 12.84
CA PRO A 165 -5.17 -16.00 11.72
C PRO A 165 -4.30 -15.81 10.47
N VAL A 166 -2.98 -15.71 10.62
CA VAL A 166 -2.03 -15.64 9.49
C VAL A 166 -1.91 -17.01 8.82
N ILE A 167 -1.76 -18.06 9.62
CA ILE A 167 -1.64 -19.44 9.15
C ILE A 167 -2.92 -19.87 8.42
N GLU A 168 -4.08 -19.63 9.02
CA GLU A 168 -5.39 -19.95 8.43
C GLU A 168 -5.53 -19.33 7.04
N ARG A 169 -5.39 -18.00 6.92
CA ARG A 169 -5.49 -17.29 5.65
C ARG A 169 -4.47 -17.77 4.60
N ALA A 170 -3.24 -18.06 5.02
CA ALA A 170 -2.20 -18.53 4.12
C ALA A 170 -2.51 -19.94 3.58
N LEU A 171 -3.01 -20.84 4.43
CA LEU A 171 -3.43 -22.19 4.04
C LEU A 171 -4.66 -22.18 3.15
N GLU A 172 -5.66 -21.36 3.46
CA GLU A 172 -6.84 -21.15 2.60
C GLU A 172 -6.41 -20.73 1.19
N SER A 173 -5.53 -19.73 1.09
CA SER A 173 -5.04 -19.24 -0.20
C SER A 173 -4.23 -20.31 -0.95
N LEU A 174 -3.39 -21.08 -0.26
CA LEU A 174 -2.60 -22.16 -0.88
C LEU A 174 -3.44 -23.38 -1.32
N GLY A 175 -4.69 -23.48 -0.86
CA GLY A 175 -5.64 -24.50 -1.28
C GLY A 175 -6.41 -24.15 -2.57
N LEU A 176 -6.29 -22.92 -3.07
CA LEU A 176 -6.97 -22.44 -4.28
C LEU A 176 -6.25 -22.90 -5.56
N GLN A 177 -6.96 -22.88 -6.70
CA GLN A 177 -6.34 -23.08 -8.01
C GLN A 177 -5.51 -21.86 -8.43
N ASP A 178 -4.54 -22.03 -9.33
CA ASP A 178 -3.60 -20.98 -9.74
C ASP A 178 -4.30 -19.68 -10.20
N GLU A 179 -5.41 -19.79 -10.95
CA GLU A 179 -6.20 -18.64 -11.41
C GLU A 179 -6.91 -17.88 -10.28
N GLU A 180 -7.20 -18.57 -9.17
CA GLU A 180 -7.90 -18.04 -8.00
C GLU A 180 -6.92 -17.47 -6.96
N VAL A 181 -5.66 -17.92 -6.98
CA VAL A 181 -4.58 -17.40 -6.15
C VAL A 181 -4.14 -16.00 -6.59
N ALA A 182 -4.25 -15.69 -7.90
CA ALA A 182 -3.86 -14.42 -8.49
C ALA A 182 -4.96 -13.82 -9.40
N PRO A 183 -6.09 -13.36 -8.83
CA PRO A 183 -7.18 -12.83 -9.64
C PRO A 183 -6.77 -11.53 -10.36
N VAL A 184 -7.25 -11.35 -11.59
CA VAL A 184 -7.14 -10.08 -12.31
C VAL A 184 -8.12 -9.09 -11.70
N ILE A 185 -7.59 -8.06 -11.01
CA ILE A 185 -8.38 -7.01 -10.38
C ILE A 185 -8.41 -5.78 -11.29
N ASP A 186 -9.61 -5.27 -11.57
CA ASP A 186 -9.80 -3.91 -12.12
C ASP A 186 -9.66 -2.91 -10.96
N TRP A 187 -8.50 -2.26 -10.91
CA TRP A 187 -8.14 -1.34 -9.83
C TRP A 187 -9.01 -0.08 -9.80
N ASP A 188 -9.46 0.40 -10.97
CA ASP A 188 -10.31 1.59 -11.06
C ASP A 188 -11.70 1.30 -10.47
N GLU A 189 -12.27 0.16 -10.82
CA GLU A 189 -13.55 -0.27 -10.25
C GLU A 189 -13.45 -0.56 -8.75
N ALA A 190 -12.35 -1.16 -8.30
CA ALA A 190 -12.14 -1.44 -6.89
C ALA A 190 -12.00 -0.15 -6.06
N GLN A 191 -11.29 0.86 -6.57
CA GLN A 191 -11.20 2.18 -5.94
C GLN A 191 -12.55 2.91 -5.94
N ARG A 192 -13.30 2.89 -7.05
CA ARG A 192 -14.65 3.50 -7.10
C ARG A 192 -15.59 2.96 -6.02
N ARG A 193 -15.56 1.65 -5.77
CA ARG A 193 -16.36 1.01 -4.71
C ARG A 193 -15.91 1.47 -3.34
N GLN A 194 -14.61 1.61 -3.13
CA GLN A 194 -14.05 2.08 -1.87
C GLN A 194 -14.48 3.51 -1.55
N ASP A 195 -14.37 4.42 -2.52
CA ASP A 195 -14.78 5.82 -2.37
C ASP A 195 -16.30 5.95 -2.09
N ALA A 196 -17.11 5.05 -2.64
CA ALA A 196 -18.56 5.02 -2.40
C ALA A 196 -18.91 4.63 -0.97
N VAL A 197 -18.19 3.66 -0.39
CA VAL A 197 -18.34 3.28 1.03
C VAL A 197 -17.93 4.45 1.93
N ASP A 198 -16.85 5.13 1.60
CA ASP A 198 -16.32 6.23 2.40
C ASP A 198 -17.27 7.43 2.47
N ARG A 199 -17.92 7.77 1.36
CA ARG A 199 -18.98 8.79 1.34
C ARG A 199 -20.20 8.45 2.22
N GLY A 200 -20.43 7.16 2.51
CA GLY A 200 -21.53 6.72 3.37
C GLY A 200 -21.16 6.57 4.85
N ALA A 201 -19.87 6.62 5.18
CA ALA A 201 -19.34 6.47 6.54
C ALA A 201 -18.87 7.80 7.17
N ALA A 202 -18.83 8.88 6.38
CA ALA A 202 -18.60 10.26 6.83
C ALA A 202 -19.87 10.91 7.36
#